data_AF-A0A1B6D123-F1
#
_entry.id   AF-A0A1B6D123-F1
#
_cell.length_a   1.000
_cell.length_b   1.000
_cell.length_c   1.000
_cell.angle_alpha   90.00
_cell.angle_beta   90.00
_cell.angle_gamma   90.00
#
_symmetry.space_group_name_H-M   'P 1'
#
loop_
_entity.id
_entity.type
_entity.pdbx_description
1 polymer ?
#
loop_
_entity_poly.entity_id
_entity_poly.type
_entity_poly.pdbx_seq_one_letter_code
_entity_poly.pdbx_strand_id
1 'polypeptide(L)'
;MLLTQAMCFFNRLNKIKISYTLLFFHNSEKQKVNLIKNHIHVTERCQSSTLSPVKKNNRYPLTIGGLLLMLIPLTTFGLGTWQVKRKKWKEELIGMLKARTSAPPLITLPEDISELEDLEFRKFVVKGRYDHNNEVFIGPRSCLVDGGTPESGELISMSGKESYGYLVITPFVLSSTGQRILINRGWIKTKLKPQIKRPESLIQGEQTVVGVVRLKEKKTKFMPSNDPGKKLWFYRDIEEIATVTHSLPVFLDATKESSIPGIISAGQTQINLRNEHLSYIITWYSLSAATAFMWFRRYLLHR
;
A
#
# COMPACT_ATOMS: atom_id res chain seq x y z
N MET A 1 31.00 -9.59 -1.90
CA MET A 1 31.17 -8.17 -2.24
C MET A 1 30.33 -7.68 -3.43
N LEU A 2 30.17 -8.47 -4.51
CA LEU A 2 29.34 -8.10 -5.68
C LEU A 2 27.81 -8.06 -5.44
N LEU A 3 27.28 -8.89 -4.53
CA LEU A 3 25.85 -8.91 -4.16
C LEU A 3 25.41 -7.66 -3.36
N THR A 4 26.32 -7.05 -2.61
CA THR A 4 26.08 -5.83 -1.82
C THR A 4 26.05 -4.57 -2.69
N GLN A 5 26.87 -4.50 -3.74
CA GLN A 5 26.87 -3.37 -4.68
C GLN A 5 25.63 -3.37 -5.59
N ALA A 6 25.13 -4.54 -6.00
CA ALA A 6 23.88 -4.65 -6.76
C ALA A 6 22.65 -4.20 -5.93
N MET A 7 22.63 -4.45 -4.61
CA MET A 7 21.57 -3.97 -3.72
C MET A 7 21.57 -2.44 -3.54
N CYS A 8 22.74 -1.80 -3.53
CA CYS A 8 22.84 -0.34 -3.42
C CYS A 8 22.34 0.38 -4.68
N PHE A 9 22.53 -0.22 -5.86
CA PHE A 9 22.09 0.34 -7.14
C PHE A 9 20.55 0.27 -7.28
N PHE A 10 19.93 -0.82 -6.85
CA PHE A 10 18.47 -0.99 -6.91
C PHE A 10 17.72 -0.07 -5.93
N ASN A 11 18.28 0.20 -4.75
CA ASN A 11 17.69 1.16 -3.81
C ASN A 11 17.77 2.62 -4.31
N ARG A 12 18.76 2.94 -5.17
CA ARG A 12 18.94 4.28 -5.75
C ARG A 12 17.99 4.55 -6.94
N LEU A 13 17.58 3.50 -7.67
CA LEU A 13 16.65 3.59 -8.80
C LEU A 13 15.20 3.89 -8.39
N ASN A 14 14.80 3.53 -7.17
CA ASN A 14 13.46 3.87 -6.64
C ASN A 14 13.25 5.37 -6.31
N LYS A 15 14.30 6.20 -6.36
CA LYS A 15 14.21 7.66 -6.15
C LYS A 15 14.03 8.47 -7.43
N ILE A 16 14.10 7.86 -8.61
CA ILE A 16 13.94 8.55 -9.90
C ILE A 16 12.61 8.13 -10.51
N LYS A 17 11.57 8.87 -10.15
CA LYS A 17 10.24 8.78 -10.74
C LYS A 17 10.26 9.43 -12.13
N ILE A 18 9.53 8.83 -13.06
CA ILE A 18 8.80 9.47 -14.17
C ILE A 18 9.70 10.09 -15.25
N SER A 19 9.71 9.51 -16.45
CA SER A 19 9.15 10.18 -17.65
C SER A 19 9.33 9.35 -18.93
N TYR A 20 8.35 9.51 -19.82
CA TYR A 20 8.33 9.25 -21.26
C TYR A 20 7.78 7.93 -21.80
N THR A 21 6.51 8.06 -22.18
CA THR A 21 5.71 7.44 -23.23
C THR A 21 6.32 7.56 -24.64
N LEU A 22 5.91 6.60 -25.49
CA LEU A 22 5.43 6.74 -26.89
C LEU A 22 6.41 6.60 -28.08
N LEU A 23 5.85 5.92 -29.10
CA LEU A 23 6.11 5.95 -30.55
C LEU A 23 7.34 5.18 -31.05
N PHE A 24 7.43 4.65 -32.26
CA PHE A 24 6.56 4.13 -33.33
C PHE A 24 7.55 3.79 -34.47
N PHE A 25 7.07 3.08 -35.50
CA PHE A 25 7.60 3.01 -36.87
C PHE A 25 8.53 1.87 -37.32
N HIS A 26 8.19 1.56 -38.56
CA HIS A 26 8.39 0.46 -39.48
C HIS A 26 9.51 0.82 -40.49
N ASN A 27 9.70 -0.05 -41.50
CA ASN A 27 10.51 0.12 -42.72
C ASN A 27 12.04 -0.05 -42.56
N SER A 28 12.82 -0.51 -43.54
CA SER A 28 12.60 -1.20 -44.82
C SER A 28 13.96 -1.28 -45.53
N GLU A 29 14.13 -2.34 -46.33
CA GLU A 29 14.89 -2.41 -47.59
C GLU A 29 16.41 -2.22 -47.70
N LYS A 30 16.99 -3.28 -48.30
CA LYS A 30 17.82 -3.34 -49.53
C LYS A 30 19.26 -2.82 -49.56
N GLN A 31 20.04 -3.64 -50.27
CA GLN A 31 21.07 -3.35 -51.31
C GLN A 31 22.31 -4.23 -51.03
N LYS A 32 23.03 -4.85 -51.98
CA LYS A 32 23.19 -4.76 -53.46
C LYS A 32 24.00 -6.03 -53.89
N VAL A 33 23.70 -6.77 -54.98
CA VAL A 33 24.22 -6.57 -56.38
C VAL A 33 25.75 -6.84 -56.46
N ASN A 34 26.39 -7.69 -57.28
CA ASN A 34 26.11 -8.28 -58.61
C ASN A 34 27.22 -9.29 -59.05
N LEU A 35 26.93 -10.11 -60.09
CA LEU A 35 27.78 -10.52 -61.26
C LEU A 35 29.09 -11.34 -61.02
N ILE A 36 29.52 -12.38 -61.77
CA ILE A 36 29.45 -12.74 -63.21
C ILE A 36 29.89 -14.22 -63.43
N LYS A 37 29.23 -14.92 -64.37
CA LYS A 37 29.66 -15.92 -65.42
C LYS A 37 30.77 -16.96 -65.12
N ASN A 38 30.83 -18.17 -65.68
CA ASN A 38 30.05 -18.95 -66.65
C ASN A 38 30.67 -20.37 -66.76
N HIS A 39 29.84 -21.33 -67.20
CA HIS A 39 30.15 -22.55 -67.99
C HIS A 39 31.16 -23.61 -67.49
N ILE A 40 30.70 -24.87 -67.42
CA ILE A 40 30.96 -25.92 -68.44
C ILE A 40 30.15 -27.18 -68.05
N HIS A 41 29.47 -27.77 -69.04
CA HIS A 41 28.79 -29.06 -68.99
C HIS A 41 29.78 -30.23 -68.83
N VAL A 42 29.31 -31.37 -68.30
CA VAL A 42 29.34 -32.71 -68.95
C VAL A 42 29.28 -33.83 -67.87
N THR A 43 28.28 -34.68 -68.07
CA THR A 43 27.96 -36.05 -67.57
C THR A 43 29.00 -36.85 -66.77
N GLU A 44 28.57 -37.52 -65.69
CA GLU A 44 28.39 -39.00 -65.65
C GLU A 44 27.82 -39.54 -64.30
N ARG A 45 26.70 -40.25 -64.44
CA ARG A 45 26.28 -41.55 -63.85
C ARG A 45 26.75 -42.00 -62.44
N CYS A 46 25.73 -42.43 -61.67
CA CYS A 46 25.72 -43.47 -60.62
C CYS A 46 26.49 -43.25 -59.31
N GLN A 47 25.76 -43.04 -58.21
CA GLN A 47 25.59 -44.09 -57.18
C GLN A 47 24.54 -43.65 -56.16
N SER A 48 23.38 -44.30 -56.21
CA SER A 48 22.43 -44.37 -55.11
C SER A 48 23.08 -45.14 -53.96
N SER A 49 23.66 -44.41 -53.01
CA SER A 49 23.88 -44.92 -51.66
C SER A 49 22.94 -44.15 -50.73
N THR A 50 21.93 -44.84 -50.23
CA THR A 50 21.05 -44.36 -49.15
C THR A 50 21.89 -44.23 -47.88
N LEU A 51 22.56 -43.08 -47.73
CA LEU A 51 23.11 -42.66 -46.45
C LEU A 51 21.93 -42.54 -45.47
N SER A 52 21.89 -43.43 -44.48
CA SER A 52 21.06 -43.24 -43.30
C SER A 52 21.31 -41.83 -42.77
N PRO A 53 20.28 -41.05 -42.39
CA PRO A 53 20.50 -39.70 -41.88
C PRO A 53 21.31 -39.82 -40.58
N VAL A 54 22.59 -39.49 -40.66
CA VAL A 54 23.44 -39.27 -39.49
C VAL A 54 22.71 -38.21 -38.66
N LYS A 55 22.18 -38.60 -37.50
CA LYS A 55 21.67 -37.66 -36.50
C LYS A 55 22.82 -36.71 -36.19
N LYS A 56 22.83 -35.54 -36.82
CA LYS A 56 23.74 -34.45 -36.44
C LYS A 56 23.44 -34.14 -34.99
N ASN A 57 24.32 -34.55 -34.09
CA ASN A 57 24.37 -34.01 -32.74
C ASN A 57 24.74 -32.52 -32.90
N ASN A 58 23.71 -31.68 -33.04
CA ASN A 58 23.84 -30.23 -33.01
C ASN A 58 24.25 -29.84 -31.58
N ARG A 59 25.54 -29.98 -31.29
CA ARG A 59 26.16 -29.51 -30.06
C ARG A 59 26.25 -28.00 -30.16
N TYR A 60 25.38 -27.29 -29.45
CA TYR A 60 25.45 -25.84 -29.38
C TYR A 60 26.53 -25.46 -28.35
N PRO A 61 27.65 -24.84 -28.76
CA PRO A 61 28.67 -24.40 -27.81
C PRO A 61 28.06 -23.34 -26.89
N LEU A 62 28.45 -23.35 -25.61
CA LEU A 62 28.02 -22.36 -24.63
C LEU A 62 28.49 -20.98 -25.10
N THR A 63 27.60 -20.26 -25.77
CA THR A 63 27.89 -18.97 -26.39
C THR A 63 27.69 -17.86 -25.36
N ILE A 64 28.25 -16.67 -25.61
CA ILE A 64 28.04 -15.47 -24.79
C ILE A 64 26.53 -15.21 -24.59
N GLY A 65 25.72 -15.44 -25.63
CA GLY A 65 24.26 -15.37 -25.54
C GLY A 65 23.62 -16.40 -24.59
N GLY A 66 24.20 -17.60 -24.48
CA GLY A 66 23.77 -18.62 -23.52
C GLY A 66 24.08 -18.24 -22.07
N LEU A 67 25.21 -17.57 -21.82
CA LEU A 67 25.54 -16.99 -20.52
C LEU A 67 24.62 -15.82 -20.17
N LEU A 68 24.29 -14.96 -21.14
CA LEU A 68 23.37 -13.84 -20.96
C LEU A 68 21.95 -14.32 -20.63
N LEU A 69 21.51 -15.43 -21.23
CA LEU A 69 20.23 -16.07 -20.91
C LEU A 69 20.12 -16.55 -19.46
N MET A 70 21.25 -16.88 -18.79
CA MET A 70 21.26 -17.24 -17.36
C MET A 70 20.99 -16.07 -16.43
N LEU A 71 21.09 -14.82 -16.91
CA LEU A 71 20.77 -13.65 -16.09
C LEU A 71 19.30 -13.65 -15.66
N ILE A 72 18.40 -14.16 -16.50
CA ILE A 72 16.96 -14.20 -16.23
C ILE A 72 16.62 -15.09 -15.02
N PRO A 73 17.00 -16.38 -14.96
CA PRO A 73 16.73 -17.21 -13.78
C PRO A 73 17.42 -16.68 -12.51
N LEU A 74 18.62 -16.10 -12.62
CA LEU A 74 19.33 -15.49 -11.49
C LEU A 74 18.60 -14.27 -10.92
N THR A 75 18.17 -13.35 -11.77
CA THR A 75 17.46 -12.14 -11.36
C THR A 75 16.09 -12.45 -10.77
N THR A 76 15.33 -13.36 -11.39
CA THR A 76 14.02 -13.79 -10.91
C THR A 76 14.11 -14.56 -9.59
N PHE A 77 15.15 -15.37 -9.38
CA PHE A 77 15.43 -16.00 -8.08
C PHE A 77 15.74 -14.98 -6.99
N GLY A 78 16.54 -13.97 -7.32
CA GLY A 78 16.83 -12.85 -6.42
C GLY A 78 15.58 -12.07 -6.03
N LEU A 79 14.69 -11.80 -6.99
CA LEU A 79 13.38 -11.17 -6.75
C LEU A 79 12.47 -12.04 -5.88
N GLY A 80 12.42 -13.36 -6.13
CA GLY A 80 11.67 -14.31 -5.28
C GLY A 80 12.18 -14.29 -3.83
N THR A 81 13.49 -14.34 -3.65
CA THR A 81 14.13 -14.27 -2.31
C THR A 81 13.82 -12.95 -1.60
N TRP A 82 13.86 -11.84 -2.33
CA TRP A 82 13.48 -10.53 -1.78
C TRP A 82 12.02 -10.50 -1.34
N GLN A 83 11.10 -11.05 -2.13
CA GLN A 83 9.68 -11.13 -1.77
C GLN A 83 9.45 -11.95 -0.49
N VAL A 84 10.18 -13.07 -0.29
CA VAL A 84 10.12 -13.85 0.96
C VAL A 84 10.54 -13.00 2.16
N LYS A 85 11.68 -12.32 2.08
CA LYS A 85 12.16 -11.43 3.15
C LYS A 85 11.16 -10.30 3.41
N ARG A 86 10.62 -9.71 2.35
CA ARG A 86 9.64 -8.61 2.42
C ARG A 86 8.34 -9.07 3.08
N LYS A 87 7.86 -10.28 2.75
CA LYS A 87 6.69 -10.91 3.39
C LYS A 87 6.91 -11.06 4.89
N LYS A 88 8.01 -11.68 5.30
CA LYS A 88 8.32 -11.93 6.72
C LYS A 88 8.35 -10.63 7.53
N TRP A 89 9.09 -9.63 7.05
CA TRP A 89 9.14 -8.30 7.68
C TRP A 89 7.74 -7.67 7.82
N LYS A 90 6.90 -7.77 6.77
CA LYS A 90 5.55 -7.22 6.80
C LYS A 90 4.64 -7.96 7.77
N GLU A 91 4.78 -9.28 7.88
CA GLU A 91 4.02 -10.10 8.83
C GLU A 91 4.39 -9.80 10.28
N GLU A 92 5.68 -9.61 10.57
CA GLU A 92 6.15 -9.17 11.88
C GLU A 92 5.56 -7.80 12.25
N LEU A 93 5.56 -6.84 11.31
CA LEU A 93 4.96 -5.52 11.51
C LEU A 93 3.46 -5.60 11.79
N ILE A 94 2.72 -6.38 10.99
CA ILE A 94 1.28 -6.62 11.20
C ILE A 94 1.05 -7.28 12.56
N GLY A 95 1.87 -8.24 12.94
CA GLY A 95 1.81 -8.92 14.24
C GLY A 95 1.96 -7.94 15.41
N MET A 96 2.96 -7.06 15.35
CA MET A 96 3.17 -6.03 16.37
C MET A 96 1.97 -5.06 16.47
N LEU A 97 1.45 -4.59 15.33
CA LEU A 97 0.29 -3.69 15.31
C LEU A 97 -0.97 -4.36 15.87
N LYS A 98 -1.21 -5.62 15.50
CA LYS A 98 -2.31 -6.42 16.05
C LYS A 98 -2.17 -6.61 17.55
N ALA A 99 -0.97 -6.96 18.04
CA ALA A 99 -0.72 -7.11 19.47
C ALA A 99 -1.03 -5.81 20.25
N ARG A 100 -0.61 -4.64 19.73
CA ARG A 100 -0.92 -3.34 20.34
C ARG A 100 -2.42 -3.03 20.35
N THR A 101 -3.11 -3.28 19.24
CA THR A 101 -4.54 -2.98 19.08
C THR A 101 -5.44 -3.94 19.88
N SER A 102 -5.01 -5.19 20.04
CA SER A 102 -5.72 -6.23 20.80
C SER A 102 -5.37 -6.25 22.28
N ALA A 103 -4.36 -5.50 22.72
CA ALA A 103 -4.03 -5.39 24.14
C ALA A 103 -5.22 -4.81 24.94
N PRO A 104 -5.39 -5.22 26.21
CA PRO A 104 -6.39 -4.63 27.09
C PRO A 104 -6.25 -3.11 27.16
N PRO A 105 -7.38 -2.38 27.21
CA PRO A 105 -7.36 -0.93 27.25
C PRO A 105 -6.80 -0.44 28.60
N LEU A 106 -5.98 0.61 28.55
CA LEU A 106 -5.44 1.27 29.74
C LEU A 106 -6.47 2.25 30.30
N ILE A 107 -6.45 2.49 31.61
CA ILE A 107 -7.45 3.36 32.29
C ILE A 107 -6.91 4.78 32.50
N THR A 108 -5.59 4.92 32.64
CA THR A 108 -4.91 6.18 32.91
C THR A 108 -4.19 6.67 31.66
N LEU A 109 -4.50 7.89 31.22
CA LEU A 109 -3.68 8.59 30.24
C LEU A 109 -2.34 8.99 30.88
N PRO A 110 -1.23 8.95 30.13
CA PRO A 110 0.05 9.46 30.62
C PRO A 110 -0.05 10.97 30.92
N GLU A 111 0.66 11.42 31.95
CA GLU A 111 0.75 12.86 32.28
C GLU A 111 1.58 13.62 31.25
N ASP A 112 2.65 12.99 30.75
CA ASP A 112 3.44 13.50 29.64
C ASP A 112 2.83 13.08 28.30
N ILE A 113 2.50 14.09 27.49
CA ILE A 113 1.90 13.92 26.17
C ILE A 113 2.91 13.31 25.19
N SER A 114 4.21 13.52 25.39
CA SER A 114 5.25 12.95 24.53
C SER A 114 5.27 11.42 24.57
N GLU A 115 4.84 10.80 25.67
CA GLU A 115 4.72 9.34 25.78
C GLU A 115 3.64 8.75 24.86
N LEU A 116 2.68 9.56 24.39
CA LEU A 116 1.62 9.09 23.48
C LEU A 116 2.17 8.68 22.10
N GLU A 117 3.34 9.17 21.70
CA GLU A 117 3.99 8.77 20.44
C GLU A 117 4.30 7.27 20.43
N ASP A 118 4.79 6.73 21.53
CA ASP A 118 5.11 5.30 21.67
C ASP A 118 3.85 4.43 21.83
N LEU A 119 2.75 5.05 22.25
CA LEU A 119 1.47 4.40 22.55
C LEU A 119 0.49 4.47 21.36
N GLU A 120 0.93 4.85 20.15
CA GLU A 120 0.08 4.79 18.97
C GLU A 120 -0.51 3.37 18.79
N PHE A 121 -1.81 3.32 18.49
CA PHE A 121 -2.64 2.11 18.38
C PHE A 121 -2.99 1.42 19.71
N ARG A 122 -2.58 1.95 20.87
CA ARG A 122 -3.08 1.47 22.17
C ARG A 122 -4.47 2.03 22.46
N LYS A 123 -5.27 1.20 23.13
CA LYS A 123 -6.61 1.57 23.60
C LYS A 123 -6.56 2.15 24.99
N PHE A 124 -7.36 3.18 25.23
CA PHE A 124 -7.61 3.78 26.53
C PHE A 124 -9.10 3.83 26.80
N VAL A 125 -9.48 3.65 28.06
CA VAL A 125 -10.83 3.89 28.57
C VAL A 125 -10.84 5.24 29.25
N VAL A 126 -11.71 6.13 28.78
CA VAL A 126 -11.90 7.46 29.37
C VAL A 126 -13.35 7.66 29.79
N LYS A 127 -13.55 8.37 30.90
CA LYS A 127 -14.87 8.74 31.43
C LYS A 127 -15.00 10.25 31.49
N GLY A 128 -16.16 10.76 31.11
CA GLY A 128 -16.34 12.20 30.92
C GLY A 128 -17.58 12.56 30.14
N ARG A 129 -17.65 13.82 29.71
CA ARG A 129 -18.77 14.36 28.93
C ARG A 129 -18.29 15.02 27.65
N TYR A 130 -19.09 14.91 26.58
CA TYR A 130 -18.81 15.57 25.32
C TYR A 130 -19.17 17.07 25.39
N ASP A 131 -18.27 17.92 24.89
CA ASP A 131 -18.55 19.33 24.64
C ASP A 131 -18.94 19.52 23.17
N HIS A 132 -20.23 19.31 22.89
CA HIS A 132 -20.78 19.39 21.52
C HIS A 132 -20.71 20.80 20.91
N ASN A 133 -20.52 21.85 21.71
CA ASN A 133 -20.43 23.23 21.21
C ASN A 133 -19.11 23.48 20.47
N ASN A 134 -18.05 22.77 20.87
CA ASN A 134 -16.70 22.89 20.32
C ASN A 134 -16.35 21.74 19.37
N GLU A 135 -17.37 21.07 18.81
CA GLU A 135 -17.19 20.04 17.80
C GLU A 135 -16.61 20.60 16.49
N VAL A 136 -15.65 19.87 15.92
CA VAL A 136 -14.99 20.18 14.65
C VAL A 136 -15.02 18.98 13.70
N PHE A 137 -14.74 19.24 12.42
CA PHE A 137 -14.81 18.20 11.38
C PHE A 137 -13.46 18.01 10.68
N ILE A 138 -13.08 16.76 10.43
CA ILE A 138 -11.97 16.42 9.52
C ILE A 138 -12.55 15.77 8.26
N GLY A 139 -12.36 16.37 7.09
CA GLY A 139 -12.87 15.84 5.84
C GLY A 139 -12.47 16.63 4.59
N PRO A 140 -12.82 16.13 3.39
CA PRO A 140 -13.61 14.92 3.14
C PRO A 140 -12.82 13.62 3.44
N ARG A 141 -13.50 12.60 4.00
CA ARG A 141 -12.98 11.24 4.24
C ARG A 141 -13.97 10.18 3.79
N SER A 142 -13.48 9.02 3.37
CA SER A 142 -14.31 7.84 3.10
C SER A 142 -14.60 7.07 4.40
N CYS A 143 -15.76 6.41 4.49
CA CYS A 143 -16.09 5.56 5.63
C CYS A 143 -15.35 4.23 5.53
N LEU A 144 -14.61 3.85 6.58
CA LEU A 144 -13.81 2.61 6.58
C LEU A 144 -14.58 1.38 7.12
N VAL A 145 -15.69 1.58 7.83
CA VAL A 145 -16.36 0.55 8.65
C VAL A 145 -17.37 -0.31 7.88
N ASP A 146 -17.85 0.15 6.74
CA ASP A 146 -18.95 -0.49 5.98
C ASP A 146 -18.53 -0.99 4.60
N GLY A 147 -17.31 -1.52 4.46
CA GLY A 147 -16.81 -2.03 3.18
C GLY A 147 -16.37 -0.93 2.21
N GLY A 148 -16.22 0.30 2.68
CA GLY A 148 -15.44 1.34 2.01
C GLY A 148 -13.96 1.03 2.19
N THR A 149 -13.52 -0.05 1.56
CA THR A 149 -12.11 -0.34 1.46
C THR A 149 -11.45 0.80 0.67
N PRO A 150 -10.26 1.30 1.08
CA PRO A 150 -9.43 2.14 0.23
C PRO A 150 -8.77 1.26 -0.84
N GLU A 151 -9.55 0.41 -1.51
CA GLU A 151 -9.06 -0.74 -2.29
C GLU A 151 -8.69 -0.41 -3.72
N SER A 152 -8.93 0.81 -4.17
CA SER A 152 -8.46 1.25 -5.46
C SER A 152 -8.29 2.76 -5.40
N GLY A 153 -7.30 3.28 -6.12
CA GLY A 153 -7.33 4.67 -6.58
C GLY A 153 -8.49 4.86 -7.56
N GLU A 154 -9.70 4.53 -7.14
CA GLU A 154 -10.94 4.76 -7.86
C GLU A 154 -11.20 6.26 -7.80
N LEU A 155 -10.67 6.93 -8.82
CA LEU A 155 -11.02 8.29 -9.19
C LEU A 155 -12.49 8.44 -9.59
N ILE A 156 -13.30 7.37 -9.55
CA ILE A 156 -14.70 7.36 -10.00
C ILE A 156 -15.50 6.34 -9.18
N SER A 157 -16.14 6.76 -8.09
CA SER A 157 -17.22 5.97 -7.48
C SER A 157 -18.44 6.04 -8.41
N MET A 158 -18.66 4.97 -9.19
CA MET A 158 -19.83 4.78 -10.04
C MET A 158 -21.06 4.26 -9.29
N SER A 159 -21.03 4.23 -7.95
CA SER A 159 -22.18 3.87 -7.13
C SER A 159 -22.66 5.10 -6.36
N GLY A 160 -23.93 5.50 -6.57
CA GLY A 160 -24.59 6.67 -5.96
C GLY A 160 -24.74 6.66 -4.43
N LYS A 161 -23.87 5.94 -3.70
CA LYS A 161 -23.71 6.06 -2.25
C LYS A 161 -22.76 7.22 -1.96
N GLU A 162 -23.12 8.06 -1.00
CA GLU A 162 -22.28 9.14 -0.47
C GLU A 162 -20.95 8.57 0.03
N SER A 163 -19.96 8.55 -0.87
CA SER A 163 -18.67 7.87 -0.68
C SER A 163 -17.68 8.70 0.17
N TYR A 164 -18.10 9.92 0.52
CA TYR A 164 -17.31 10.92 1.25
C TYR A 164 -18.18 11.64 2.29
N GLY A 165 -17.57 11.87 3.44
CA GLY A 165 -18.18 12.48 4.60
C GLY A 165 -17.11 13.08 5.50
N TYR A 166 -17.41 13.19 6.79
CA TYR A 166 -16.55 13.88 7.76
C TYR A 166 -16.35 13.02 8.98
N LEU A 167 -15.14 13.07 9.53
CA LEU A 167 -14.89 12.62 10.89
C LEU A 167 -15.35 13.72 11.85
N VAL A 168 -16.02 13.33 12.93
CA VAL A 168 -16.55 14.23 13.95
C VAL A 168 -15.63 14.19 15.15
N ILE A 169 -14.93 15.29 15.40
CA ILE A 169 -13.99 15.42 16.51
C ILE A 169 -14.69 16.30 17.55
N THR A 170 -14.96 15.72 18.71
CA THR A 170 -15.64 16.42 19.80
C THR A 170 -14.72 16.45 21.00
N PRO A 171 -14.47 17.63 21.59
CA PRO A 171 -13.77 17.73 22.86
C PRO A 171 -14.52 16.96 23.94
N PHE A 172 -13.78 16.27 24.78
CA PHE A 172 -14.30 15.42 25.83
C PHE A 172 -13.69 15.83 27.16
N VAL A 173 -14.52 16.32 28.07
CA VAL A 173 -14.13 16.75 29.41
C VAL A 173 -14.02 15.53 30.30
N LEU A 174 -12.81 15.19 30.73
CA LEU A 174 -12.53 14.05 31.60
C LEU A 174 -13.10 14.28 32.99
N SER A 175 -13.82 13.29 33.54
CA SER A 175 -14.37 13.37 34.90
C SER A 175 -13.28 13.33 35.98
N SER A 176 -12.13 12.71 35.70
CA SER A 176 -11.03 12.55 36.66
C SER A 176 -10.22 13.83 36.86
N THR A 177 -9.90 14.57 35.80
CA THR A 177 -9.02 15.74 35.83
C THR A 177 -9.71 17.06 35.47
N GLY A 178 -10.92 17.00 34.88
CA GLY A 178 -11.61 18.17 34.33
C GLY A 178 -11.00 18.70 33.02
N GLN A 179 -9.89 18.12 32.55
CA GLN A 179 -9.23 18.53 31.32
C GLN A 179 -10.01 18.04 30.09
N ARG A 180 -9.83 18.74 28.96
CA ARG A 180 -10.46 18.40 27.69
C ARG A 180 -9.46 17.63 26.81
N ILE A 181 -9.89 16.54 26.22
CA ILE A 181 -9.14 15.80 25.20
C ILE A 181 -9.96 15.72 23.91
N LEU A 182 -9.33 15.37 22.79
CA LEU A 182 -10.00 15.24 21.51
C LEU A 182 -10.44 13.80 21.27
N ILE A 183 -11.73 13.58 21.04
CA ILE A 183 -12.26 12.27 20.64
C ILE A 183 -12.83 12.37 19.23
N ASN A 184 -12.27 11.59 18.31
CA ASN A 184 -12.95 11.28 17.06
C ASN A 184 -14.05 10.27 17.34
N ARG A 185 -15.30 10.75 17.25
CA ARG A 185 -16.50 9.94 17.50
C ARG A 185 -16.79 8.98 16.35
N GLY A 186 -16.27 9.27 15.16
CA GLY A 186 -16.48 8.45 13.97
C GLY A 186 -16.83 9.27 12.75
N TRP A 187 -17.19 8.56 11.69
CA TRP A 187 -17.54 9.12 10.40
C TRP A 187 -19.04 9.39 10.28
N ILE A 188 -19.39 10.51 9.66
CA ILE A 188 -20.76 10.89 9.32
C ILE A 188 -20.89 11.22 7.83
N LYS A 189 -22.08 10.98 7.29
CA LYS A 189 -22.47 11.42 5.95
C LYS A 189 -22.45 12.95 5.85
N THR A 190 -22.17 13.48 4.66
CA THR A 190 -22.13 14.93 4.41
C THR A 190 -23.44 15.62 4.80
N LYS A 191 -24.59 14.98 4.55
CA LYS A 191 -25.91 15.51 4.91
C LYS A 191 -26.12 15.65 6.43
N LEU A 192 -25.40 14.87 7.23
CA LEU A 192 -25.50 14.83 8.70
C LEU A 192 -24.50 15.77 9.40
N LYS A 193 -23.70 16.54 8.64
CA LYS A 193 -22.76 17.53 9.19
C LYS A 193 -23.45 18.52 10.16
N PRO A 194 -24.60 19.15 9.81
CA PRO A 194 -25.32 20.01 10.74
C PRO A 194 -25.87 19.23 11.94
N GLN A 195 -25.56 19.66 13.16
CA GLN A 195 -25.99 18.99 14.40
C GLN A 195 -27.51 18.81 14.51
N ILE A 196 -28.29 19.79 14.01
CA ILE A 196 -29.76 19.75 13.99
C ILE A 196 -30.30 18.50 13.26
N LYS A 197 -29.54 17.95 12.30
CA LYS A 197 -29.92 16.75 11.54
C LYS A 197 -29.56 15.44 12.24
N ARG A 198 -28.94 15.50 13.42
CA ARG A 198 -28.51 14.33 14.21
C ARG A 198 -28.63 14.57 15.72
N PRO A 199 -29.83 14.93 16.23
CA PRO A 199 -30.02 15.22 17.65
C PRO A 199 -29.66 14.02 18.55
N GLU A 200 -29.92 12.80 18.08
CA GLU A 200 -29.55 11.56 18.76
C GLU A 200 -28.04 11.41 19.00
N SER A 201 -27.21 12.08 18.20
CA SER A 201 -25.76 12.08 18.41
C SER A 201 -25.31 13.00 19.54
N LEU A 202 -26.15 13.92 20.01
CA LEU A 202 -25.81 14.91 21.04
C LEU A 202 -26.04 14.35 22.44
N ILE A 203 -25.42 13.21 22.72
CA ILE A 203 -25.55 12.48 23.98
C ILE A 203 -25.12 13.39 25.13
N GLN A 204 -25.99 13.51 26.13
CA GLN A 204 -25.77 14.32 27.33
C GLN A 204 -25.34 13.44 28.50
N GLY A 205 -24.65 14.03 29.47
CA GLY A 205 -24.21 13.35 30.68
C GLY A 205 -22.87 12.63 30.54
N GLU A 206 -22.55 11.82 31.55
CA GLU A 206 -21.29 11.08 31.63
C GLU A 206 -21.32 9.84 30.72
N GLN A 207 -20.24 9.65 29.97
CA GLN A 207 -20.03 8.58 29.01
C GLN A 207 -18.71 7.88 29.31
N THR A 208 -18.67 6.57 29.07
CA THR A 208 -17.43 5.79 29.07
C THR A 208 -17.07 5.49 27.62
N VAL A 209 -15.92 5.95 27.16
CA VAL A 209 -15.47 5.81 25.78
C VAL A 209 -14.19 5.00 25.76
N VAL A 210 -14.14 3.97 24.92
CA VAL A 210 -12.90 3.29 24.58
C VAL A 210 -12.37 3.90 23.30
N GLY A 211 -11.14 4.42 23.33
CA GLY A 211 -10.53 5.13 22.21
C GLY A 211 -9.13 4.61 21.91
N VAL A 212 -8.75 4.60 20.63
CA VAL A 212 -7.42 4.23 20.16
C VAL A 212 -6.59 5.49 19.95
N VAL A 213 -5.39 5.57 20.53
CA VAL A 213 -4.47 6.70 20.32
C VAL A 213 -4.05 6.74 18.85
N ARG A 214 -4.20 7.91 18.23
CA ARG A 214 -3.72 8.19 16.87
C ARG A 214 -2.94 9.49 16.84
N LEU A 215 -1.80 9.46 16.16
CA LEU A 215 -0.94 10.62 16.02
C LEU A 215 -1.38 11.53 14.87
N LYS A 216 -0.75 12.70 14.78
CA LYS A 216 -0.98 13.69 13.74
C LYS A 216 -0.69 13.14 12.34
N GLU A 217 -1.40 13.66 11.36
CA GLU A 217 -1.17 13.31 9.96
C GLU A 217 -0.16 14.25 9.32
N LYS A 218 0.76 13.71 8.53
CA LYS A 218 1.72 14.52 7.78
C LYS A 218 1.03 15.24 6.62
N LYS A 219 1.09 16.57 6.60
CA LYS A 219 0.64 17.39 5.48
C LYS A 219 1.43 17.05 4.21
N THR A 220 0.71 16.76 3.12
CA THR A 220 1.31 16.58 1.78
C THR A 220 1.12 17.85 0.94
N LYS A 221 1.97 18.07 -0.08
CA LYS A 221 1.99 19.31 -0.88
C LYS A 221 0.66 19.61 -1.59
N PHE A 222 -0.15 18.59 -1.87
CA PHE A 222 -1.42 18.72 -2.60
C PHE A 222 -2.64 18.77 -1.68
N MET A 223 -2.45 18.72 -0.35
CA MET A 223 -3.56 18.88 0.59
C MET A 223 -3.89 20.36 0.80
N PRO A 224 -5.18 20.74 0.77
CA PRO A 224 -5.61 22.07 1.21
C PRO A 224 -5.19 22.35 2.65
N SER A 225 -5.01 23.63 2.98
CA SER A 225 -4.78 24.07 4.36
C SER A 225 -6.08 24.01 5.17
N ASN A 226 -5.96 23.74 6.47
CA ASN A 226 -7.10 23.74 7.40
C ASN A 226 -7.77 25.12 7.48
N ASP A 227 -9.06 25.13 7.85
CA ASP A 227 -9.87 26.33 8.03
C ASP A 227 -10.49 26.33 9.45
N PRO A 228 -9.75 26.84 10.46
CA PRO A 228 -10.25 26.96 11.83
C PRO A 228 -11.54 27.77 11.93
N GLY A 229 -11.71 28.80 11.09
CA GLY A 229 -12.89 29.67 11.09
C GLY A 229 -14.18 28.93 10.72
N LYS A 230 -14.10 27.94 9.82
CA LYS A 230 -15.23 27.06 9.46
C LYS A 230 -15.31 25.77 10.29
N LYS A 231 -14.49 25.63 11.32
CA LYS A 231 -14.32 24.40 12.10
C LYS A 231 -14.06 23.16 11.21
N LEU A 232 -13.29 23.34 10.13
CA LEU A 232 -13.04 22.30 9.13
C LEU A 232 -11.54 22.09 8.88
N TRP A 233 -11.11 20.86 9.08
CA TRP A 233 -9.74 20.40 8.85
C TRP A 233 -9.70 19.40 7.70
N PHE A 234 -8.62 19.43 6.92
CA PHE A 234 -8.41 18.48 5.82
C PHE A 234 -7.47 17.35 6.23
N TYR A 235 -6.53 17.63 7.13
CA TYR A 235 -5.63 16.67 7.76
C TYR A 235 -5.72 16.77 9.29
N ARG A 236 -5.35 15.68 9.98
CA ARG A 236 -5.34 15.65 11.45
C ARG A 236 -4.14 16.45 11.98
N ASP A 237 -4.38 17.73 12.25
CA ASP A 237 -3.50 18.60 13.02
C ASP A 237 -4.03 18.67 14.46
N ILE A 238 -3.41 17.90 15.36
CA ILE A 238 -3.95 17.69 16.70
C ILE A 238 -3.77 18.96 17.53
N GLU A 239 -2.63 19.61 17.36
CA GLU A 239 -2.19 20.80 18.07
C GLU A 239 -3.06 22.02 17.69
N GLU A 240 -3.36 22.21 16.41
CA GLU A 240 -4.25 23.28 15.95
C GLU A 240 -5.69 23.07 16.44
N ILE A 241 -6.22 21.85 16.34
CA ILE A 241 -7.57 21.52 16.83
C ILE A 241 -7.66 21.70 18.35
N ALA A 242 -6.64 21.26 19.08
CA ALA A 242 -6.55 21.39 20.52
C ALA A 242 -6.59 22.87 20.94
N THR A 243 -5.83 23.72 20.25
CA THR A 243 -5.80 25.17 20.50
C THR A 243 -7.18 25.81 20.30
N VAL A 244 -7.85 25.51 19.18
CA VAL A 244 -9.17 26.09 18.84
C VAL A 244 -10.27 25.62 19.78
N THR A 245 -10.17 24.39 20.30
CA THR A 245 -11.19 23.78 21.16
C THR A 245 -10.89 23.90 22.66
N HIS A 246 -9.76 24.54 23.02
CA HIS A 246 -9.23 24.61 24.39
C HIS A 246 -9.04 23.23 25.02
N SER A 247 -8.51 22.29 24.24
CA SER A 247 -8.23 20.91 24.65
C SER A 247 -6.72 20.68 24.78
N LEU A 248 -6.35 19.62 25.49
CA LEU A 248 -5.01 19.03 25.38
C LEU A 248 -4.84 18.39 24.00
N PRO A 249 -3.61 18.36 23.45
CA PRO A 249 -3.29 17.72 22.17
C PRO A 249 -3.24 16.19 22.29
N VAL A 250 -4.27 15.60 22.90
CA VAL A 250 -4.49 14.16 23.02
C VAL A 250 -5.65 13.79 22.12
N PHE A 251 -5.41 12.89 21.16
CA PHE A 251 -6.42 12.46 20.20
C PHE A 251 -6.69 10.97 20.31
N LEU A 252 -7.96 10.63 20.56
CA LEU A 252 -8.45 9.26 20.63
C LEU A 252 -9.49 9.01 19.54
N ASP A 253 -9.36 7.90 18.83
CA ASP A 253 -10.36 7.42 17.88
C ASP A 253 -11.29 6.42 18.55
N ALA A 254 -12.56 6.78 18.74
CA ALA A 254 -13.53 5.96 19.42
C ALA A 254 -13.68 4.60 18.72
N THR A 255 -13.74 3.53 19.50
CA THR A 255 -13.91 2.18 18.97
C THR A 255 -15.35 1.94 18.50
N LYS A 256 -15.58 0.82 17.81
CA LYS A 256 -16.86 0.52 17.14
C LYS A 256 -18.06 0.51 18.09
N GLU A 257 -17.84 0.24 19.37
CA GLU A 257 -18.85 0.22 20.43
C GLU A 257 -19.49 1.60 20.66
N SER A 258 -18.81 2.69 20.26
CA SER A 258 -19.34 4.05 20.34
C SER A 258 -20.15 4.48 19.09
N SER A 259 -20.40 3.55 18.15
CA SER A 259 -21.15 3.86 16.93
C SER A 259 -22.63 4.10 17.23
N ILE A 260 -23.23 5.02 16.48
CA ILE A 260 -24.67 5.28 16.49
C ILE A 260 -25.20 4.86 15.12
N PRO A 261 -25.96 3.75 15.02
CA PRO A 261 -26.42 3.19 13.75
C PRO A 261 -27.06 4.24 12.84
N GLY A 262 -26.62 4.31 11.59
CA GLY A 262 -27.15 5.25 10.58
C GLY A 262 -26.68 6.70 10.73
N ILE A 263 -26.06 7.07 11.85
CA ILE A 263 -25.62 8.45 12.14
C ILE A 263 -24.11 8.55 12.19
N ILE A 264 -23.47 7.89 13.16
CA ILE A 264 -22.01 7.93 13.41
C ILE A 264 -21.44 6.52 13.31
N SER A 265 -20.53 6.30 12.35
CA SER A 265 -19.76 5.06 12.25
C SER A 265 -18.41 5.23 12.99
N ALA A 266 -18.31 4.76 14.24
CA ALA A 266 -17.07 4.80 15.02
C ALA A 266 -16.11 3.67 14.62
N GLY A 267 -14.87 3.69 15.12
CA GLY A 267 -13.86 2.69 14.78
C GLY A 267 -13.20 2.89 13.42
N GLN A 268 -12.88 4.14 13.09
CA GLN A 268 -12.26 4.50 11.79
C GLN A 268 -10.78 4.10 11.71
N THR A 269 -10.14 3.75 12.82
CA THR A 269 -8.81 3.14 12.82
C THR A 269 -8.92 1.66 12.44
N GLN A 270 -8.82 1.40 11.13
CA GLN A 270 -8.66 0.05 10.60
C GLN A 270 -7.26 -0.16 10.05
N ILE A 271 -6.55 -1.12 10.63
CA ILE A 271 -5.24 -1.56 10.14
C ILE A 271 -5.49 -2.73 9.18
N ASN A 272 -5.88 -2.41 7.93
CA ASN A 272 -5.94 -3.40 6.87
C ASN A 272 -4.70 -3.26 5.97
N LEU A 273 -3.72 -4.14 6.16
CA LEU A 273 -2.51 -4.20 5.35
C LEU A 273 -2.60 -5.38 4.39
N ARG A 274 -2.90 -5.11 3.12
CA ARG A 274 -2.98 -6.12 2.05
C ARG A 274 -1.68 -6.92 1.94
N ASN A 275 -1.74 -8.25 1.87
CA ASN A 275 -0.56 -9.13 1.79
C ASN A 275 -0.61 -10.07 0.57
N GLU A 276 -0.16 -9.60 -0.59
CA GLU A 276 -0.10 -10.39 -1.84
C GLU A 276 1.27 -11.04 -2.09
N HIS A 277 2.19 -10.97 -1.12
CA HIS A 277 3.57 -11.37 -1.35
C HIS A 277 3.70 -12.86 -1.69
N LEU A 278 2.80 -13.72 -1.21
CA LEU A 278 2.78 -15.15 -1.55
C LEU A 278 2.58 -15.38 -3.05
N SER A 279 1.58 -14.75 -3.65
CA SER A 279 1.29 -14.85 -5.10
C SER A 279 2.51 -14.43 -5.92
N TYR A 280 3.18 -13.33 -5.54
CA TYR A 280 4.41 -12.90 -6.20
C TYR A 280 5.58 -13.87 -6.00
N ILE A 281 5.75 -14.43 -4.79
CA ILE A 281 6.79 -15.44 -4.52
C ILE A 281 6.63 -16.63 -5.48
N ILE A 282 5.39 -17.13 -5.64
CA ILE A 282 5.06 -18.23 -6.54
C ILE A 282 5.44 -17.84 -7.98
N THR A 283 5.00 -16.67 -8.47
CA THR A 283 5.31 -16.19 -9.82
C THR A 283 6.83 -16.11 -10.07
N TRP A 284 7.60 -15.49 -9.17
CA TRP A 284 9.04 -15.29 -9.37
C TRP A 284 9.83 -16.60 -9.36
N TYR A 285 9.51 -17.52 -8.45
CA TYR A 285 10.16 -18.82 -8.43
C TYR A 285 9.71 -19.72 -9.58
N SER A 286 8.46 -19.63 -10.03
CA SER A 286 7.99 -20.37 -11.20
C SER A 286 8.69 -19.90 -12.48
N LEU A 287 8.85 -18.59 -12.66
CA LEU A 287 9.58 -18.01 -13.78
C LEU A 287 11.08 -18.36 -13.72
N SER A 288 11.69 -18.33 -12.54
CA SER A 288 13.08 -18.77 -12.33
C SER A 288 13.26 -20.24 -12.69
N ALA A 289 12.39 -21.12 -12.21
CA ALA A 289 12.44 -22.55 -12.51
C ALA A 289 12.22 -22.85 -14.01
N ALA A 290 11.22 -22.23 -14.63
CA ALA A 290 10.92 -22.43 -16.05
C ALA A 290 12.08 -21.99 -16.95
N THR A 291 12.63 -20.80 -16.71
CA THR A 291 13.74 -20.26 -17.51
C THR A 291 15.05 -21.02 -17.27
N ALA A 292 15.32 -21.45 -16.05
CA ALA A 292 16.44 -22.34 -15.73
C ALA A 292 16.28 -23.71 -16.42
N PHE A 293 15.08 -24.29 -16.41
CA PHE A 293 14.80 -25.57 -17.07
C PHE A 293 14.96 -25.49 -18.59
N MET A 294 14.44 -24.42 -19.21
CA MET A 294 14.62 -24.17 -20.64
C MET A 294 16.11 -24.06 -21.00
N TRP A 295 16.89 -23.34 -20.19
CA TRP A 295 18.33 -23.23 -20.38
C TRP A 295 19.03 -24.59 -20.21
N PHE A 296 18.73 -25.33 -19.14
CA PHE A 296 19.28 -26.65 -18.86
C PHE A 296 19.01 -27.61 -20.03
N ARG A 297 17.76 -27.66 -20.51
CA ARG A 297 17.39 -28.48 -21.67
C ARG A 297 18.15 -28.08 -22.93
N ARG A 298 18.29 -26.78 -23.17
CA ARG A 298 18.89 -26.22 -24.38
C ARG A 298 20.41 -26.45 -24.48
N TYR A 299 21.12 -26.48 -23.35
CA TYR A 299 22.59 -26.50 -23.33
C TYR A 299 23.21 -27.75 -22.67
N LEU A 300 22.49 -28.44 -21.78
CA LEU A 300 23.00 -29.60 -21.04
C LEU A 300 22.38 -30.93 -21.49
N LEU A 301 21.08 -30.99 -21.81
CA LEU A 301 20.45 -32.23 -22.30
C LEU A 301 20.72 -32.53 -23.80
N HIS A 302 21.18 -31.54 -24.56
CA HIS A 302 21.56 -31.70 -25.98
C HIS A 302 23.09 -31.81 -26.19
N ARG A 303 23.85 -32.19 -25.16
CA ARG A 303 25.29 -32.52 -25.24
C ARG A 303 25.49 -34.00 -25.56
#